data_AF-A0A937I5L0-F1
#
_entry.id   AF-A0A937I5L0-F1
#
_cell.length_a   1.000
_cell.length_b   1.000
_cell.length_c   1.000
_cell.angle_alpha   90.00
_cell.angle_beta   90.00
_cell.angle_gamma   90.00
#
_symmetry.space_group_name_H-M   'P 1'
#
loop_
_entity.id
_entity.type
_entity.pdbx_description
1 polymer ?
#
loop_
_entity_poly.entity_id
_entity_poly.type
_entity_poly.pdbx_seq_one_letter_code
_entity_poly.pdbx_strand_id
1 'polypeptide(L)'
;MTLAANLRAVMAERGLSPEELARDCALEPTIVWSVLLGDGGSTLAQIDRLLACLDVSLDDLRVEHYPDRQAGLLGGRAQLEQYWALPADQRAQVDAFMCSADHSVARSQSALGRQRAAKPILSEAERRIVMNF
;
A
#
# COMPACT_ATOMS: atom_id res chain seq x y z
N MET A 1 -2.77 -1.54 -11.19
CA MET A 1 -2.93 -2.00 -9.79
C MET A 1 -3.42 -0.85 -8.90
N THR A 2 -4.56 -0.23 -9.23
CA THR A 2 -5.03 0.98 -8.50
C THR A 2 -6.42 0.77 -7.90
N LEU A 3 -7.34 0.16 -8.64
CA LEU A 3 -8.71 -0.09 -8.17
C LEU A 3 -8.78 -0.89 -6.86
N ALA A 4 -8.11 -2.05 -6.81
CA ALA A 4 -8.15 -2.93 -5.65
C ALA A 4 -7.58 -2.24 -4.40
N ALA A 5 -6.51 -1.46 -4.54
CA ALA A 5 -5.90 -0.72 -3.44
C ALA A 5 -6.82 0.40 -2.93
N ASN A 6 -7.41 1.16 -3.85
CA ASN A 6 -8.29 2.27 -3.50
C ASN A 6 -9.59 1.77 -2.86
N LEU A 7 -10.10 0.62 -3.33
CA LEU A 7 -11.25 -0.03 -2.69
C LEU A 7 -10.94 -0.47 -1.25
N ARG A 8 -9.76 -1.06 -1.00
CA ARG A 8 -9.33 -1.42 0.36
C ARG A 8 -9.23 -0.19 1.26
N ALA A 9 -8.72 0.93 0.75
CA ALA A 9 -8.63 2.19 1.50
C ALA A 9 -10.02 2.73 1.88
N VAL A 10 -10.96 2.78 0.93
CA VAL A 10 -12.35 3.17 1.20
C VAL A 10 -13.00 2.28 2.26
N MET A 11 -12.75 0.96 2.21
CA MET A 11 -13.25 0.04 3.23
C MET A 11 -12.63 0.31 4.60
N ALA A 12 -11.32 0.56 4.67
CA ALA A 12 -10.63 0.88 5.91
C ALA A 12 -11.15 2.19 6.54
N GLU A 13 -11.35 3.24 5.73
CA GLU A 13 -11.93 4.52 6.17
C GLU A 13 -13.33 4.36 6.75
N ARG A 14 -14.13 3.46 6.17
CA ARG A 14 -15.50 3.17 6.62
C ARG A 14 -15.58 2.08 7.69
N GLY A 15 -14.44 1.50 8.07
CA GLY A 15 -14.34 0.41 9.03
C GLY A 15 -14.95 -0.92 8.57
N LEU A 16 -15.24 -1.08 7.28
CA LEU A 16 -15.93 -2.24 6.70
C LEU A 16 -14.98 -3.43 6.51
N SER A 17 -15.43 -4.62 6.89
CA SER A 17 -14.78 -5.89 6.56
C SER A 17 -15.23 -6.43 5.20
N PRO A 18 -14.42 -7.29 4.54
CA PRO A 18 -14.81 -7.99 3.31
C PRO A 18 -16.12 -8.78 3.46
N GLU A 19 -16.35 -9.38 4.62
CA GLU A 19 -17.54 -10.17 4.93
C GLU A 19 -18.79 -9.30 5.09
N GLU A 20 -18.64 -8.13 5.73
CA GLU A 20 -19.72 -7.13 5.81
C GLU A 20 -20.06 -6.61 4.42
N LEU A 21 -19.05 -6.26 3.63
CA LEU A 21 -19.25 -5.80 2.26
C LEU A 21 -19.95 -6.85 1.39
N ALA A 22 -19.55 -8.13 1.49
CA ALA A 22 -20.19 -9.22 0.77
C ALA A 22 -21.68 -9.33 1.13
N ARG A 23 -22.00 -9.21 2.42
CA ARG A 23 -23.38 -9.24 2.93
C ARG A 23 -24.20 -8.05 2.41
N ASP A 24 -23.66 -6.85 2.55
CA ASP A 24 -24.35 -5.60 2.22
C ASP A 24 -24.60 -5.48 0.70
N CYS A 25 -23.68 -5.99 -0.12
CA CYS A 25 -23.81 -5.97 -1.58
C CYS A 25 -24.51 -7.21 -2.16
N ALA A 26 -24.93 -8.16 -1.30
CA ALA A 26 -25.49 -9.46 -1.66
C ALA A 26 -24.62 -10.17 -2.73
N LEU A 27 -23.32 -10.27 -2.45
CA LEU A 27 -22.32 -10.91 -3.28
C LEU A 27 -21.67 -12.07 -2.52
N GLU A 28 -21.17 -13.06 -3.28
CA GLU A 28 -20.36 -14.12 -2.70
C GLU A 28 -19.05 -13.53 -2.14
N PRO A 29 -18.62 -13.92 -0.92
CA PRO A 29 -17.36 -13.44 -0.34
C PRO A 29 -16.15 -13.66 -1.26
N THR A 30 -16.15 -14.74 -2.03
CA THR A 30 -15.09 -15.05 -3.01
C THR A 30 -14.96 -13.99 -4.11
N ILE A 31 -16.06 -13.38 -4.53
CA ILE A 31 -16.08 -12.29 -5.52
C ILE A 31 -15.45 -11.04 -4.90
N VAL A 32 -15.83 -10.70 -3.67
CA VAL A 32 -15.24 -9.57 -2.94
C VAL A 32 -13.73 -9.75 -2.80
N TRP A 33 -13.29 -10.94 -2.39
CA TRP A 33 -11.87 -11.26 -2.26
C TRP A 33 -11.13 -11.19 -3.60
N SER A 34 -11.71 -11.65 -4.71
CA SER A 34 -11.09 -11.54 -6.05
C SER A 34 -10.89 -10.08 -6.46
N VAL A 35 -11.89 -9.21 -6.24
CA VAL A 35 -11.76 -7.77 -6.51
C VAL A 35 -10.71 -7.14 -5.61
N LEU A 36 -10.75 -7.46 -4.31
CA LEU A 36 -9.80 -6.92 -3.34
C LEU A 36 -8.38 -7.39 -3.62
N LEU A 37 -8.16 -8.60 -4.12
CA LEU A 37 -6.83 -9.09 -4.48
C LEU A 37 -6.33 -8.52 -5.82
N GLY A 38 -7.24 -8.10 -6.69
CA GLY A 38 -6.89 -7.63 -8.03
C GLY A 38 -6.36 -8.75 -8.93
N ASP A 39 -6.81 -9.98 -8.70
CA ASP A 39 -6.36 -11.18 -9.42
C ASP A 39 -6.90 -11.29 -10.85
N GLY A 40 -7.76 -10.35 -11.27
CA GLY A 40 -8.38 -10.32 -12.60
C GLY A 40 -9.50 -11.34 -12.79
N GLY A 41 -9.88 -12.09 -11.76
CA GLY A 41 -10.99 -13.05 -11.81
C GLY A 41 -12.38 -12.43 -11.75
N SER A 42 -12.45 -11.13 -11.46
CA SER A 42 -13.70 -10.39 -11.31
C SER A 42 -14.14 -9.69 -12.60
N THR A 43 -15.43 -9.75 -12.89
CA THR A 43 -16.04 -9.11 -14.04
C THR A 43 -16.36 -7.63 -13.75
N LEU A 44 -16.45 -6.81 -14.80
CA LEU A 44 -16.83 -5.40 -14.67
C LEU A 44 -18.18 -5.22 -13.96
N ALA A 45 -19.16 -6.08 -14.24
CA ALA A 45 -20.48 -6.03 -13.59
C ALA A 45 -20.41 -6.32 -12.08
N GLN A 46 -19.47 -7.17 -11.63
CA GLN A 46 -19.24 -7.43 -10.21
C GLN A 46 -18.57 -6.24 -9.53
N ILE A 47 -17.63 -5.58 -10.22
CA ILE A 47 -17.00 -4.35 -9.77
C ILE A 47 -18.06 -3.24 -9.65
N ASP A 48 -18.84 -2.98 -10.69
CA ASP A 48 -19.88 -1.95 -10.70
C ASP A 48 -20.91 -2.16 -9.57
N ARG A 49 -21.28 -3.42 -9.29
CA ARG A 49 -22.18 -3.74 -8.18
C ARG A 49 -21.58 -3.43 -6.81
N LEU A 50 -20.29 -3.70 -6.61
CA LEU A 50 -19.58 -3.32 -5.38
C LEU A 50 -19.51 -1.80 -5.22
N LEU A 51 -19.23 -1.09 -6.32
CA LEU A 51 -19.14 0.36 -6.33
C LEU A 51 -20.49 1.02 -6.04
N ALA A 52 -21.56 0.54 -6.66
CA ALA A 52 -22.92 1.01 -6.40
C ALA A 52 -23.35 0.78 -4.95
N CYS A 53 -22.99 -0.37 -4.38
CA CYS A 53 -23.25 -0.71 -2.99
C CYS A 53 -22.51 0.21 -2.01
N LEU A 54 -21.28 0.62 -2.36
CA LEU A 54 -20.49 1.58 -1.60
C LEU A 54 -20.87 3.04 -1.88
N ASP A 55 -21.76 3.32 -2.83
CA ASP A 55 -22.04 4.68 -3.30
C ASP A 55 -20.75 5.43 -3.68
N VAL A 56 -19.87 4.76 -4.42
CA VAL A 56 -18.57 5.29 -4.88
C VAL A 56 -18.52 5.14 -6.40
N SER A 57 -18.11 6.19 -7.12
CA SER A 57 -17.93 6.08 -8.57
C SER A 57 -16.56 5.49 -8.92
N LEU A 58 -16.47 4.89 -10.10
CA LEU A 58 -15.18 4.42 -10.61
C LEU A 58 -14.18 5.58 -10.77
N ASP A 59 -14.66 6.77 -11.13
CA ASP A 59 -13.82 7.97 -11.22
C ASP A 59 -13.31 8.43 -9.85
N ASP A 60 -14.11 8.32 -8.77
CA ASP A 60 -13.65 8.60 -7.40
C ASP A 60 -12.53 7.64 -6.99
N LEU A 61 -12.60 6.37 -7.40
CA LEU A 61 -11.52 5.41 -7.20
C LEU A 61 -10.34 5.58 -8.15
N ARG A 62 -10.45 6.43 -9.19
CA ARG A 62 -9.37 6.74 -10.13
C ARG A 62 -8.67 8.05 -9.80
N VAL A 63 -9.37 8.99 -9.17
CA VAL A 63 -8.73 10.08 -8.44
C VAL A 63 -7.84 9.42 -7.39
N GLU A 64 -6.62 9.92 -7.24
CA GLU A 64 -5.71 9.49 -6.20
C GLU A 64 -6.33 9.79 -4.82
N HIS A 65 -7.27 8.94 -4.37
CA HIS A 65 -7.24 8.51 -2.98
C HIS A 65 -5.82 8.02 -2.82
N TYR A 66 -4.97 8.84 -2.21
CA TYR A 66 -3.60 8.46 -1.89
C TYR A 66 -3.66 7.06 -1.28
N PRO A 67 -3.09 6.03 -1.94
CA PRO A 67 -1.85 5.49 -1.43
C PRO A 67 -1.05 4.78 -2.53
N ASP A 68 0.06 5.37 -3.00
CA ASP A 68 1.00 4.63 -3.84
C ASP A 68 1.58 3.35 -3.17
N ARG A 69 1.25 3.06 -1.89
CA ARG A 69 2.05 2.12 -1.08
C ARG A 69 1.33 1.14 -0.16
N GLN A 70 0.04 1.28 0.15
CA GLN A 70 -0.68 0.17 0.83
C GLN A 70 -0.83 -1.05 -0.11
N ALA A 71 -0.98 -0.81 -1.42
CA ALA A 71 -1.12 -1.83 -2.45
C ALA A 71 0.07 -2.80 -2.51
N GLY A 72 1.28 -2.32 -2.22
CA GLY A 72 2.52 -3.10 -2.35
C GLY A 72 2.85 -4.00 -1.16
N LEU A 73 2.26 -3.76 0.01
CA LEU A 73 2.68 -4.39 1.27
C LEU A 73 1.67 -5.39 1.84
N LEU A 74 0.39 -5.29 1.45
CA LEU A 74 -0.63 -6.32 1.68
C LEU A 74 -0.92 -7.08 0.38
N GLY A 75 0.12 -7.72 -0.16
CA GLY A 75 0.08 -8.34 -1.49
C GLY A 75 -0.66 -9.69 -1.58
N GLY A 76 -0.97 -10.31 -0.45
CA GLY A 76 -1.60 -11.63 -0.39
C GLY A 76 -2.83 -11.69 0.50
N ARG A 77 -3.70 -12.67 0.21
CA ARG A 77 -4.95 -12.91 0.93
C ARG A 77 -4.74 -13.07 2.44
N ALA A 78 -3.72 -13.83 2.84
CA ALA A 78 -3.43 -14.08 4.25
C ALA A 78 -3.10 -12.79 5.02
N GLN A 79 -2.33 -11.88 4.42
CA GLN A 79 -2.00 -10.60 5.05
C GLN A 79 -3.23 -9.68 5.18
N LEU A 80 -4.10 -9.70 4.17
CA LEU A 80 -5.36 -8.94 4.21
C LEU A 80 -6.31 -9.51 5.28
N GLU A 81 -6.48 -10.82 5.35
CA GLU A 81 -7.28 -11.48 6.40
C GLU A 81 -6.76 -11.12 7.80
N GLN A 82 -5.43 -11.12 7.99
CA GLN A 82 -4.82 -10.68 9.25
C GLN A 82 -5.10 -9.20 9.56
N TYR A 83 -5.01 -8.32 8.56
CA TYR A 83 -5.30 -6.90 8.73
C TYR A 83 -6.76 -6.66 9.16
N TRP A 84 -7.74 -7.30 8.51
CA TRP A 84 -9.15 -7.13 8.88
C TRP A 84 -9.55 -7.86 10.16
N ALA A 85 -8.80 -8.85 10.62
CA ALA A 85 -8.98 -9.47 11.92
C ALA A 85 -8.55 -8.56 13.09
N LEU A 86 -7.78 -7.50 12.83
CA LEU A 86 -7.36 -6.56 13.87
C LEU A 86 -8.51 -5.63 14.29
N PRO A 87 -8.58 -5.26 15.58
CA PRO A 87 -9.44 -4.17 16.04
C PRO A 87 -9.13 -2.86 15.31
N ALA A 88 -10.14 -1.99 15.17
CA ALA A 88 -10.02 -0.72 14.45
C ALA A 88 -8.84 0.15 14.94
N ASP A 89 -8.60 0.22 16.25
CA ASP A 89 -7.49 1.00 16.83
C ASP A 89 -6.11 0.45 16.43
N GLN A 90 -5.99 -0.87 16.27
CA GLN A 90 -4.76 -1.52 15.83
C GLN A 90 -4.57 -1.36 14.31
N ARG A 91 -5.65 -1.39 13.52
CA ARG A 91 -5.60 -1.08 12.08
C ARG A 91 -5.11 0.35 11.85
N ALA A 92 -5.63 1.33 12.60
CA ALA A 92 -5.19 2.72 12.52
C ALA A 92 -3.70 2.88 12.85
N GLN A 93 -3.15 2.09 13.78
CA GLN A 93 -1.71 2.08 14.08
C GLN A 93 -0.89 1.49 12.94
N VAL A 94 -1.36 0.42 12.30
CA VAL A 94 -0.74 -0.14 11.10
C VAL A 94 -0.75 0.89 9.99
N ASP A 95 -1.89 1.54 9.75
CA ASP A 95 -2.02 2.57 8.71
C ASP A 95 -1.08 3.76 8.99
N ALA A 96 -1.03 4.25 10.23
CA ALA A 96 -0.10 5.30 10.63
C ALA A 96 1.38 4.89 10.50
N PHE A 97 1.73 3.65 10.87
CA PHE A 97 3.07 3.11 10.70
C PHE A 97 3.46 3.09 9.22
N MET A 98 2.57 2.60 8.37
CA MET A 98 2.76 2.53 6.93
C MET A 98 2.97 3.93 6.32
N CYS A 99 2.16 4.91 6.71
CA CYS A 99 2.36 6.31 6.32
C CYS A 99 3.71 6.88 6.81
N SER A 100 4.16 6.51 8.02
CA SER A 100 5.39 7.02 8.62
C SER A 100 6.69 6.43 8.03
N ALA A 101 6.66 5.15 7.67
CA ALA A 101 7.79 4.45 7.05
C ALA A 101 8.20 5.15 5.75
N ASP A 102 7.24 5.69 5.02
CA ASP A 102 7.47 6.40 3.75
C ASP A 102 8.24 7.70 3.91
N HIS A 103 7.97 8.47 4.97
CA HIS A 103 8.74 9.68 5.27
C HIS A 103 10.21 9.34 5.60
N SER A 104 10.47 8.20 6.25
CA SER A 104 11.84 7.79 6.60
C SER A 104 12.66 7.36 5.38
N VAL A 105 12.05 6.64 4.43
CA VAL A 105 12.71 6.16 3.21
C VAL A 105 12.91 7.30 2.20
N ALA A 106 11.93 8.19 2.04
CA ALA A 106 12.06 9.38 1.18
C ALA A 106 13.16 10.34 1.70
N ARG A 107 13.28 10.50 3.03
CA ARG A 107 14.34 11.30 3.66
C ARG A 107 15.71 10.64 3.56
N SER A 108 15.77 9.30 3.64
CA SER A 108 17.02 8.54 3.50
C SER A 108 17.55 8.52 2.07
N GLN A 109 16.67 8.44 1.07
CA GLN A 109 17.06 8.59 -0.34
C GLN A 109 17.54 10.02 -0.66
N SER A 110 16.92 11.03 -0.04
CA SER A 110 17.38 12.43 -0.17
C SER A 110 18.72 12.69 0.54
N ALA A 111 19.08 11.92 1.57
CA ALA A 111 20.38 11.99 2.23
C ALA A 111 21.48 11.28 1.40
N LEU A 112 21.17 10.17 0.74
CA LEU A 112 22.10 9.44 -0.15
C LEU A 112 22.36 10.17 -1.47
N GLY A 113 21.42 10.97 -1.97
CA GLY A 113 21.60 11.78 -3.19
C GLY A 113 22.56 12.96 -3.03
N ARG A 114 22.81 13.43 -1.80
CA ARG A 114 23.67 14.60 -1.53
C ARG A 114 25.12 14.26 -1.15
N GLN A 115 25.44 12.98 -0.96
CA GLN A 115 26.79 12.52 -0.56
C GLN A 115 27.67 12.02 -1.71
N ARG A 116 27.25 12.19 -2.97
CA ARG A 116 28.07 11.86 -4.15
C ARG A 116 28.89 13.04 -4.70
N ALA A 117 29.28 13.96 -3.82
CA ALA A 117 30.28 14.99 -4.10
C ALA A 117 31.38 14.96 -3.03
N ALA A 118 32.49 14.31 -3.38
CA ALA A 118 33.84 14.47 -2.88
C ALA A 118 34.08 14.43 -1.36
N LYS A 119 34.49 13.25 -0.86
CA LYS A 119 35.65 13.11 0.04
C LYS A 119 36.32 11.74 -0.24
N PRO A 120 37.57 11.68 -0.72
CA PRO A 120 38.30 10.42 -0.78
C PRO A 120 38.49 9.89 0.65
N ILE A 121 38.27 8.59 0.82
CA ILE A 121 38.22 7.85 2.11
C ILE A 121 39.60 7.77 2.79
N LEU A 122 40.67 8.18 2.11
CA LEU A 122 42.05 8.04 2.58
C LEU A 122 42.63 9.41 2.94
N SER A 123 43.27 9.46 4.11
CA SER A 123 44.10 10.61 4.50
C SER A 123 45.36 10.64 3.63
N GLU A 124 45.91 11.82 3.36
CA GLU A 124 47.05 11.99 2.44
C GLU A 124 48.31 11.19 2.84
N ALA A 125 48.43 10.86 4.13
CA ALA A 125 49.46 9.98 4.66
C ALA A 125 49.35 8.53 4.15
N GLU A 126 48.13 8.03 3.88
CA GLU A 126 47.89 6.64 3.46
C GLU A 126 48.15 6.44 1.97
N ARG A 127 47.96 7.49 1.13
CA ARG A 127 48.31 7.44 -0.30
C ARG A 127 49.81 7.27 -0.54
N ARG A 128 50.65 7.79 0.34
CA ARG A 128 52.11 7.74 0.20
C ARG A 128 52.69 6.35 0.45
N ILE A 129 51.95 5.46 1.12
CA ILE A 129 52.36 4.08 1.40
C ILE A 129 52.03 3.15 0.21
N VAL A 130 50.91 3.40 -0.49
CA VAL A 130 50.44 2.52 -1.57
C VAL A 130 51.21 2.70 -2.89
N MET A 131 51.82 3.87 -3.13
CA MET A 131 52.57 4.16 -4.36
C MET A 131 54.08 3.86 -4.28
N ASN A 132 54.56 3.25 -3.20
CA ASN A 132 55.98 2.95 -3.01
C ASN A 132 56.26 1.43 -2.89
N PHE A 133 55.63 0.64 -3.76
CA PHE A 133 56.02 -0.74 -4.09
C PHE A 133 56.14 -0.89 -5.60
#